data_AF-A0AAP0S7J7-F1
#
_entry.id   AF-A0AAP0S7J7-F1
#
_cell.length_a   1.000
_cell.length_b   1.000
_cell.length_c   1.000
_cell.angle_alpha   90.00
_cell.angle_beta   90.00
_cell.angle_gamma   90.00
#
_symmetry.space_group_name_H-M   'P 1'
#
loop_
_entity.id
_entity.type
_entity.pdbx_description
1 polymer ?
#
loop_
_entity_poly.entity_id
_entity_poly.type
_entity_poly.pdbx_seq_one_letter_code
_entity_poly.pdbx_strand_id
1 'polypeptide(L)'
;MASPDEKNEPEWIEIVKSGGAVPLLEPDNCPNGWAYPPGDKFMVRGPEYFSTKVKIPAGEYLLKPLGFDWVKGSTKIWEVLNHPNSRVRKALDDAFPAGDKPFVWAFNLQVPSKDNYSAVAYFTAVEPIPEGSLMDQFLKGDDGFRNSRLKLIANIVKGPWIVRKAVGEQAICIIGRALSCKYCVAQNFFEVDVDIGSSMVASAIVHLAFGYITTLTVDLAFLIESQTESELPEQILGAVRFSELNPASARPIEQSSEGSAGSLQSSLSTRLWKSIGQGFSQLLHPGAQDSGSVSSSAHVNPGVQENGSVSSSAHVNGIVDHEDSGEDIKQ
;
A
#
# COMPACT_ATOMS: atom_id res chain seq x y z
N MET A 1 -15.10 -7.69 -26.86
CA MET A 1 -14.75 -7.16 -28.20
C MET A 1 -13.53 -6.30 -27.99
N ALA A 2 -12.55 -6.32 -28.90
CA ALA A 2 -11.39 -5.44 -28.85
C ALA A 2 -11.82 -3.98 -28.67
N SER A 3 -11.04 -3.20 -27.92
CA SER A 3 -11.19 -1.74 -27.88
C SER A 3 -10.78 -1.12 -29.23
N PRO A 4 -11.16 0.13 -29.53
CA PRO A 4 -10.75 0.78 -30.78
C PRO A 4 -9.24 0.95 -30.94
N ASP A 5 -8.49 0.97 -29.83
CA ASP A 5 -7.08 1.39 -29.77
C ASP A 5 -6.05 0.27 -30.01
N GLU A 6 -6.44 -1.01 -29.98
CA GLU A 6 -5.52 -2.15 -30.23
C GLU A 6 -4.84 -2.13 -31.61
N LYS A 7 -5.31 -1.26 -32.53
CA LYS A 7 -5.05 -1.41 -33.98
C LYS A 7 -3.71 -0.92 -34.52
N ASN A 8 -2.82 -0.36 -33.68
CA ASN A 8 -1.42 -0.07 -34.03
C ASN A 8 -0.62 0.28 -32.76
N GLU A 9 -0.57 -0.61 -31.76
CA GLU A 9 0.29 -0.37 -30.59
C GLU A 9 1.77 -0.65 -30.94
N PRO A 10 2.73 0.21 -30.54
CA PRO A 10 4.14 0.03 -30.90
C PRO A 10 4.75 -1.30 -30.41
N GLU A 11 5.52 -1.96 -31.28
CA GLU A 11 6.13 -3.28 -31.03
C GLU A 11 6.91 -3.36 -29.71
N TRP A 12 7.62 -2.29 -29.32
CA TRP A 12 8.36 -2.24 -28.06
C TRP A 12 7.44 -2.31 -26.82
N ILE A 13 6.21 -1.80 -26.90
CA ILE A 13 5.22 -1.91 -25.82
C ILE A 13 4.74 -3.36 -25.71
N GLU A 14 4.47 -4.02 -26.83
CA GLU A 14 4.06 -5.44 -26.84
C GLU A 14 5.18 -6.36 -26.32
N ILE A 15 6.45 -6.05 -26.63
CA ILE A 15 7.63 -6.73 -26.03
C ILE A 15 7.65 -6.53 -24.51
N VAL A 16 7.31 -5.34 -23.98
CA VAL A 16 7.28 -5.10 -22.52
C VAL A 16 6.04 -5.68 -21.83
N LYS A 17 4.88 -5.73 -22.48
CA LYS A 17 3.69 -6.39 -21.93
C LYS A 17 3.84 -7.91 -21.88
N SER A 18 4.28 -8.51 -22.99
CA SER A 18 4.45 -9.97 -23.12
C SER A 18 5.70 -10.51 -22.42
N GLY A 19 6.77 -9.72 -22.31
CA GLY A 19 8.06 -10.15 -21.75
C GLY A 19 8.08 -10.39 -20.23
N GLY A 20 6.97 -10.18 -19.52
CA GLY A 20 6.85 -10.30 -18.07
C GLY A 20 6.77 -11.74 -17.54
N ALA A 21 6.90 -11.91 -16.22
CA ALA A 21 6.69 -13.19 -15.55
C ALA A 21 5.21 -13.62 -15.49
N VAL A 22 4.32 -12.65 -15.62
CA VAL A 22 2.87 -12.73 -15.45
C VAL A 22 2.23 -12.30 -16.78
N PRO A 23 1.28 -13.04 -17.37
CA PRO A 23 0.65 -12.66 -18.63
C PRO A 23 -0.30 -11.47 -18.44
N LEU A 24 -0.32 -10.58 -19.44
CA LEU A 24 -1.39 -9.60 -19.59
C LEU A 24 -2.67 -10.31 -20.03
N LEU A 25 -3.78 -10.05 -19.35
CA LEU A 25 -5.10 -10.64 -19.61
C LEU A 25 -6.21 -9.59 -19.52
N GLU A 26 -7.42 -9.96 -19.95
CA GLU A 26 -8.64 -9.17 -19.78
C GLU A 26 -8.94 -8.91 -18.30
N PRO A 27 -9.30 -7.68 -17.87
CA PRO A 27 -9.46 -7.37 -16.46
C PRO A 27 -10.43 -8.28 -15.73
N ASP A 28 -11.58 -8.59 -16.34
CA ASP A 28 -12.63 -9.41 -15.72
C ASP A 28 -12.44 -10.92 -15.98
N ASN A 29 -11.38 -11.34 -16.67
CA ASN A 29 -10.92 -12.73 -16.79
C ASN A 29 -9.38 -12.82 -16.71
N CYS A 30 -8.83 -12.56 -15.52
CA CYS A 30 -7.40 -12.37 -15.27
C CYS A 30 -6.72 -13.51 -14.44
N PRO A 31 -7.07 -14.82 -14.54
CA PRO A 31 -6.52 -15.85 -13.64
C PRO A 31 -5.00 -15.99 -13.80
N ASN A 32 -4.27 -15.99 -12.68
CA ASN A 32 -2.79 -16.01 -12.60
C ASN A 32 -2.09 -14.89 -13.42
N GLY A 33 -2.82 -13.82 -13.78
CA GLY A 33 -2.36 -12.76 -14.68
C GLY A 33 -2.31 -11.37 -14.07
N TRP A 34 -1.98 -10.38 -14.90
CA TRP A 34 -2.16 -8.96 -14.65
C TRP A 34 -3.04 -8.32 -15.72
N ALA A 35 -3.63 -7.18 -15.41
CA ALA A 35 -4.44 -6.40 -16.31
C ALA A 35 -4.42 -4.92 -15.90
N TYR A 36 -5.10 -4.06 -16.67
CA TYR A 36 -5.40 -2.68 -16.28
C TYR A 36 -6.91 -2.58 -16.01
N PRO A 37 -7.35 -2.35 -14.76
CA PRO A 37 -8.78 -2.22 -14.47
C PRO A 37 -9.35 -0.94 -15.12
N PRO A 38 -10.66 -0.85 -15.37
CA PRO A 38 -11.30 0.42 -15.71
C PRO A 38 -11.15 1.45 -14.57
N GLY A 39 -10.82 2.70 -14.90
CA GLY A 39 -10.58 3.76 -13.92
C GLY A 39 -11.78 4.12 -13.05
N ASP A 40 -13.00 3.95 -13.56
CA ASP A 40 -14.24 4.15 -12.80
C ASP A 40 -14.43 3.16 -11.63
N LYS A 41 -13.59 2.12 -11.52
CA LYS A 41 -13.53 1.26 -10.33
C LYS A 41 -12.83 1.96 -9.13
N PHE A 42 -12.35 3.20 -9.29
CA PHE A 42 -11.72 4.01 -8.25
C PHE A 42 -12.44 5.36 -8.06
N MET A 43 -12.54 5.82 -6.81
CA MET A 43 -13.22 7.07 -6.44
C MET A 43 -12.22 8.13 -5.98
N VAL A 44 -12.12 9.21 -6.75
CA VAL A 44 -11.14 10.31 -6.60
C VAL A 44 -11.81 11.63 -6.19
N ARG A 45 -11.04 12.64 -5.79
CA ARG A 45 -11.55 13.97 -5.41
C ARG A 45 -12.17 14.68 -6.63
N GLY A 46 -13.47 14.99 -6.60
CA GLY A 46 -14.15 15.75 -7.66
C GLY A 46 -13.73 17.23 -7.73
N PRO A 47 -14.18 17.99 -8.75
CA PRO A 47 -13.70 19.36 -9.01
C PRO A 47 -13.88 20.30 -7.81
N GLU A 48 -15.00 20.22 -7.11
CA GLU A 48 -15.33 21.03 -5.94
C GLU A 48 -15.08 20.28 -4.60
N TYR A 49 -14.16 19.30 -4.56
CA TYR A 49 -13.99 18.42 -3.38
C TYR A 49 -13.67 19.18 -2.08
N PHE A 50 -12.97 20.32 -2.13
CA PHE A 50 -12.61 21.05 -0.91
C PHE A 50 -13.81 21.66 -0.18
N SER A 51 -14.87 22.06 -0.89
CA SER A 51 -16.13 22.51 -0.30
C SER A 51 -17.12 21.34 -0.11
N THR A 52 -17.31 20.51 -1.13
CA THR A 52 -18.37 19.48 -1.18
C THR A 52 -18.03 18.15 -0.51
N LYS A 53 -16.74 17.79 -0.42
CA LYS A 53 -16.23 16.44 -0.10
C LYS A 53 -16.70 15.32 -1.04
N VAL A 54 -17.31 15.64 -2.18
CA VAL A 54 -17.84 14.65 -3.13
C VAL A 54 -16.70 14.01 -3.94
N LYS A 55 -16.66 12.67 -3.93
CA LYS A 55 -15.78 11.89 -4.82
C LYS A 55 -16.52 11.49 -6.09
N ILE A 56 -15.79 11.39 -7.19
CA ILE A 56 -16.29 10.94 -8.50
C ILE A 56 -15.53 9.69 -8.98
N PRO A 57 -16.06 8.91 -9.93
CA PRO A 57 -15.28 7.92 -10.68
C PRO A 57 -14.10 8.60 -11.40
N ALA A 58 -12.97 7.90 -11.52
CA ALA A 58 -11.73 8.53 -11.96
C ALA A 58 -11.58 8.76 -13.47
N GLY A 59 -12.32 8.05 -14.32
CA GLY A 59 -12.10 8.08 -15.77
C GLY A 59 -10.71 7.58 -16.17
N GLU A 60 -10.13 8.22 -17.19
CA GLU A 60 -8.86 7.81 -17.81
C GLU A 60 -7.60 8.09 -16.98
N TYR A 61 -6.53 7.37 -17.30
CA TYR A 61 -5.23 7.48 -16.64
C TYR A 61 -4.29 8.45 -17.36
N LEU A 62 -3.46 9.16 -16.59
CA LEU A 62 -2.44 10.08 -17.13
C LEU A 62 -1.29 9.35 -17.84
N LEU A 63 -1.06 8.07 -17.52
CA LEU A 63 -0.01 7.22 -18.10
C LEU A 63 -0.61 5.90 -18.58
N LYS A 64 -0.18 5.42 -19.75
CA LYS A 64 -0.62 4.13 -20.28
C LYS A 64 0.07 2.95 -19.55
N PRO A 65 -0.64 1.87 -19.20
CA PRO A 65 -0.04 0.64 -18.68
C PRO A 65 0.95 0.03 -19.66
N LEU A 66 2.21 -0.13 -19.23
CA LEU A 66 3.31 -0.64 -20.05
C LEU A 66 3.68 -2.09 -19.69
N GLY A 67 3.59 -2.48 -18.41
CA GLY A 67 3.93 -3.83 -18.00
C GLY A 67 3.75 -4.10 -16.51
N PHE A 68 3.81 -5.38 -16.14
CA PHE A 68 3.92 -5.81 -14.76
C PHE A 68 5.01 -6.88 -14.63
N ASP A 69 5.77 -6.83 -13.54
CA ASP A 69 6.73 -7.87 -13.17
C ASP A 69 6.48 -8.38 -11.75
N TRP A 70 6.53 -9.71 -11.63
CA TRP A 70 6.56 -10.42 -10.36
C TRP A 70 7.95 -11.06 -10.23
N VAL A 71 8.76 -10.54 -9.32
CA VAL A 71 10.18 -10.91 -9.17
C VAL A 71 10.53 -11.19 -7.71
N LYS A 72 11.65 -11.90 -7.48
CA LYS A 72 12.16 -12.17 -6.13
C LYS A 72 13.68 -12.18 -6.05
N GLY A 73 14.20 -11.84 -4.87
CA GLY A 73 15.63 -11.78 -4.58
C GLY A 73 15.99 -12.25 -3.17
N SER A 74 17.28 -12.50 -2.95
CA SER A 74 17.85 -12.79 -1.62
C SER A 74 17.82 -11.58 -0.68
N THR A 75 17.78 -10.36 -1.24
CA THR A 75 17.52 -9.10 -0.55
C THR A 75 16.38 -8.36 -1.22
N LYS A 76 15.91 -7.28 -0.59
CA LYS A 76 15.14 -6.22 -1.26
C LYS A 76 15.78 -5.83 -2.60
N ILE A 77 14.94 -5.62 -3.61
CA ILE A 77 15.33 -5.27 -4.97
C ILE A 77 15.01 -3.79 -5.15
N TRP A 78 16.02 -2.99 -5.49
CA TRP A 78 15.93 -1.55 -5.69
C TRP A 78 16.37 -1.19 -7.11
N GLU A 79 15.90 -0.05 -7.63
CA GLU A 79 16.27 0.51 -8.93
C GLU A 79 16.14 -0.48 -10.11
N VAL A 80 14.96 -1.10 -10.25
CA VAL A 80 14.66 -2.12 -11.26
C VAL A 80 14.83 -1.59 -12.69
N LEU A 81 14.73 -0.28 -12.93
CA LEU A 81 15.03 0.35 -14.22
C LEU A 81 16.52 0.64 -14.46
N ASN A 82 17.33 0.83 -13.41
CA ASN A 82 18.79 0.95 -13.51
C ASN A 82 19.49 -0.41 -13.60
N HIS A 83 18.84 -1.50 -13.19
CA HIS A 83 19.46 -2.82 -13.16
C HIS A 83 19.93 -3.24 -14.58
N PRO A 84 21.18 -3.73 -14.78
CA PRO A 84 21.71 -4.08 -16.11
C PRO A 84 20.91 -5.14 -16.88
N ASN A 85 20.08 -5.92 -16.17
CA ASN A 85 19.17 -6.90 -16.76
C ASN A 85 17.70 -6.45 -16.79
N SER A 86 17.42 -5.16 -16.63
CA SER A 86 16.08 -4.58 -16.75
C SER A 86 15.52 -4.77 -18.16
N ARG A 87 14.48 -5.59 -18.30
CA ARG A 87 13.86 -5.91 -19.60
C ARG A 87 13.17 -4.70 -20.24
N VAL A 88 12.63 -3.79 -19.42
CA VAL A 88 11.99 -2.55 -19.87
C VAL A 88 13.04 -1.60 -20.46
N ARG A 89 14.19 -1.49 -19.78
CA ARG A 89 15.34 -0.72 -20.25
C ARG A 89 15.87 -1.24 -21.58
N LYS A 90 16.09 -2.56 -21.69
CA LYS A 90 16.55 -3.22 -22.92
C LYS A 90 15.58 -2.99 -24.09
N ALA A 91 14.28 -3.22 -23.91
CA ALA A 91 13.29 -2.98 -24.96
C ALA A 91 13.26 -1.52 -25.45
N LEU A 92 13.48 -0.54 -24.56
CA LEU A 92 13.63 0.88 -24.92
C LEU A 92 14.96 1.18 -25.64
N ASP A 93 16.06 0.55 -25.22
CA ASP A 93 17.37 0.75 -25.83
C ASP A 93 17.46 0.13 -27.24
N ASP A 94 16.87 -1.06 -27.41
CA ASP A 94 16.79 -1.79 -28.69
C ASP A 94 15.86 -1.07 -29.69
N ALA A 95 14.72 -0.53 -29.24
CA ALA A 95 13.76 0.18 -30.10
C ALA A 95 14.14 1.62 -30.43
N PHE A 96 14.92 2.29 -29.56
CA PHE A 96 15.30 3.70 -29.72
C PHE A 96 16.83 3.89 -29.58
N PRO A 97 17.67 3.25 -30.41
CA PRO A 97 19.13 3.23 -30.22
C PRO A 97 19.81 4.60 -30.35
N ALA A 98 19.19 5.56 -31.05
CA ALA A 98 19.77 6.87 -31.35
C ALA A 98 18.74 8.03 -31.32
N GLY A 99 17.63 7.87 -30.60
CA GLY A 99 16.56 8.88 -30.51
C GLY A 99 16.05 9.08 -29.08
N ASP A 100 15.19 10.08 -28.89
CA ASP A 100 14.54 10.34 -27.61
C ASP A 100 13.67 9.14 -27.19
N LYS A 101 13.79 8.75 -25.92
CA LYS A 101 13.16 7.53 -25.39
C LYS A 101 11.85 7.89 -24.68
N PRO A 102 10.76 7.13 -24.92
CA PRO A 102 9.52 7.26 -24.17
C PRO A 102 9.75 7.29 -22.67
N PHE A 103 9.03 8.18 -21.99
CA PHE A 103 9.16 8.31 -20.54
C PHE A 103 8.47 7.13 -19.85
N VAL A 104 9.18 6.47 -18.93
CA VAL A 104 8.63 5.34 -18.15
C VAL A 104 8.53 5.69 -16.67
N TRP A 105 7.37 5.39 -16.09
CA TRP A 105 7.12 5.48 -14.66
C TRP A 105 7.03 4.08 -14.07
N ALA A 106 7.76 3.80 -12.99
CA ALA A 106 7.72 2.52 -12.29
C ALA A 106 7.30 2.68 -10.82
N PHE A 107 6.51 1.74 -10.34
CA PHE A 107 6.20 1.57 -8.91
C PHE A 107 6.60 0.15 -8.50
N ASN A 108 7.70 0.03 -7.75
CA ASN A 108 8.21 -1.23 -7.21
C ASN A 108 7.70 -1.41 -5.77
N LEU A 109 6.66 -2.24 -5.60
CA LEU A 109 6.12 -2.59 -4.30
C LEU A 109 6.90 -3.78 -3.73
N GLN A 110 7.90 -3.47 -2.90
CA GLN A 110 8.78 -4.46 -2.28
C GLN A 110 8.09 -5.08 -1.05
N VAL A 111 8.06 -6.41 -0.97
CA VAL A 111 7.51 -7.20 0.14
C VAL A 111 8.67 -8.01 0.76
N PRO A 112 9.33 -7.48 1.81
CA PRO A 112 10.46 -8.16 2.42
C PRO A 112 10.01 -9.36 3.25
N SER A 113 10.38 -10.57 2.81
CA SER A 113 10.13 -11.83 3.50
C SER A 113 11.41 -12.68 3.53
N LYS A 114 11.31 -14.00 3.76
CA LYS A 114 12.45 -14.93 3.59
C LYS A 114 13.02 -14.85 2.17
N ASP A 115 12.14 -14.89 1.18
CA ASP A 115 12.43 -14.54 -0.21
C ASP A 115 11.83 -13.13 -0.41
N ASN A 116 12.61 -12.14 -0.84
CA ASN A 116 12.12 -10.76 -0.94
C ASN A 116 11.41 -10.62 -2.28
N TYR A 117 10.08 -10.45 -2.26
CA TYR A 117 9.28 -10.30 -3.48
C TYR A 117 9.15 -8.83 -3.87
N SER A 118 8.97 -8.56 -5.15
CA SER A 118 8.61 -7.25 -5.68
C SER A 118 7.52 -7.40 -6.73
N ALA A 119 6.46 -6.62 -6.58
CA ALA A 119 5.44 -6.39 -7.60
C ALA A 119 5.73 -5.03 -8.26
N VAL A 120 6.24 -5.05 -9.48
CA VAL A 120 6.67 -3.84 -10.20
C VAL A 120 5.66 -3.52 -11.29
N ALA A 121 5.00 -2.38 -11.19
CA ALA A 121 4.08 -1.88 -12.21
C ALA A 121 4.76 -0.78 -13.03
N TYR A 122 4.78 -0.94 -14.35
CA TYR A 122 5.36 0.03 -15.29
C TYR A 122 4.26 0.71 -16.10
N PHE A 123 4.43 2.01 -16.30
CA PHE A 123 3.56 2.87 -17.09
C PHE A 123 4.40 3.74 -18.02
N THR A 124 3.80 4.32 -19.06
CA THR A 124 4.51 5.24 -19.97
C THR A 124 3.65 6.45 -20.35
N ALA A 125 4.31 7.60 -20.50
CA ALA A 125 3.67 8.80 -21.04
C ALA A 125 3.71 8.74 -22.57
N VAL A 126 2.54 8.74 -23.22
CA VAL A 126 2.42 8.81 -24.69
C VAL A 126 2.50 10.24 -25.24
N GLU A 127 2.25 11.23 -24.39
CA GLU A 127 2.34 12.65 -24.68
C GLU A 127 3.34 13.31 -23.71
N PRO A 128 3.99 14.44 -24.10
CA PRO A 128 4.86 15.19 -23.20
C PRO A 128 4.11 15.62 -21.93
N ILE A 129 4.74 15.43 -20.77
CA ILE A 129 4.16 15.82 -19.48
C ILE A 129 4.01 17.36 -19.44
N PRO A 130 2.80 17.92 -19.26
CA PRO A 130 2.60 19.36 -19.35
C PRO A 130 3.37 20.11 -18.25
N GLU A 131 4.14 21.13 -18.63
CA GLU A 131 4.92 21.93 -17.69
C GLU A 131 4.00 22.65 -16.69
N GLY A 132 4.40 22.64 -15.41
CA GLY A 132 3.62 23.20 -14.31
C GLY A 132 2.46 22.32 -13.84
N SER A 133 2.14 21.21 -14.52
CA SER A 133 1.17 20.22 -14.03
C SER A 133 1.61 19.61 -12.69
N LEU A 134 0.66 19.06 -11.93
CA LEU A 134 0.99 18.37 -10.67
C LEU A 134 1.96 17.19 -10.88
N MET A 135 1.92 16.55 -12.06
CA MET A 135 2.86 15.48 -12.43
C MET A 135 4.27 16.01 -12.70
N ASP A 136 4.40 17.13 -13.44
CA ASP A 136 5.68 17.82 -13.66
C ASP A 136 6.28 18.33 -12.33
N GLN A 137 5.46 18.93 -11.46
CA GLN A 137 5.86 19.36 -10.12
C GLN A 137 6.32 18.20 -9.23
N PHE A 138 5.73 17.01 -9.35
CA PHE A 138 6.12 15.83 -8.58
C PHE A 138 7.46 15.23 -9.07
N LEU A 139 7.71 15.26 -10.38
CA LEU A 139 9.00 14.86 -10.95
C LEU A 139 10.11 15.85 -10.55
N LYS A 140 9.87 17.16 -10.67
CA LYS A 140 10.83 18.23 -10.35
C LYS A 140 11.01 18.48 -8.84
N GLY A 141 10.02 18.12 -8.01
CA GLY A 141 10.00 18.38 -6.56
C GLY A 141 10.96 17.50 -5.73
N ASP A 142 11.08 17.81 -4.44
CA ASP A 142 11.90 17.02 -3.51
C ASP A 142 11.15 15.83 -2.91
N ASP A 143 11.89 14.97 -2.19
CA ASP A 143 11.32 13.79 -1.53
C ASP A 143 10.35 14.14 -0.41
N GLY A 144 10.42 15.33 0.18
CA GLY A 144 9.42 15.83 1.14
C GLY A 144 8.08 16.09 0.46
N PHE A 145 8.08 16.80 -0.67
CA PHE A 145 6.92 16.98 -1.52
C PHE A 145 6.37 15.63 -1.99
N ARG A 146 7.20 14.79 -2.63
CA ARG A 146 6.78 13.48 -3.15
C ARG A 146 6.16 12.61 -2.06
N ASN A 147 6.82 12.48 -0.91
CA ASN A 147 6.31 11.72 0.22
C ASN A 147 5.00 12.31 0.79
N SER A 148 4.85 13.63 0.77
CA SER A 148 3.65 14.29 1.26
C SER A 148 2.43 14.14 0.34
N ARG A 149 2.62 13.81 -0.96
CA ARG A 149 1.56 13.76 -1.98
C ARG A 149 1.30 12.36 -2.56
N LEU A 150 2.27 11.44 -2.57
CA LEU A 150 2.14 10.14 -3.25
C LEU A 150 1.07 9.26 -2.59
N LYS A 151 0.08 8.84 -3.36
CA LYS A 151 -1.15 8.20 -2.92
C LYS A 151 -1.39 6.86 -3.62
N LEU A 152 -1.88 5.88 -2.86
CA LEU A 152 -2.32 4.57 -3.34
C LEU A 152 -3.79 4.37 -2.98
N ILE A 153 -4.55 3.77 -3.90
CA ILE A 153 -5.86 3.16 -3.63
C ILE A 153 -5.73 1.65 -3.89
N ALA A 154 -6.14 0.81 -2.95
CA ALA A 154 -6.09 -0.65 -3.08
C ALA A 154 -7.47 -1.29 -2.86
N ASN A 155 -7.97 -2.04 -3.84
CA ASN A 155 -9.26 -2.72 -3.79
C ASN A 155 -9.08 -4.25 -3.88
N ILE A 156 -9.59 -5.00 -2.90
CA ILE A 156 -9.53 -6.48 -2.87
C ILE A 156 -10.73 -7.07 -3.63
N VAL A 157 -10.67 -6.99 -4.96
CA VAL A 157 -11.69 -7.43 -5.94
C VAL A 157 -12.17 -8.87 -5.67
N LYS A 158 -11.23 -9.77 -5.37
CA LYS A 158 -11.48 -11.16 -4.97
C LYS A 158 -10.57 -11.49 -3.79
N GLY A 159 -11.08 -12.21 -2.80
CA GLY A 159 -10.27 -12.68 -1.70
C GLY A 159 -11.06 -13.01 -0.43
N PRO A 160 -10.43 -13.71 0.54
CA PRO A 160 -11.03 -14.00 1.83
C PRO A 160 -11.44 -12.74 2.59
N TRP A 161 -12.56 -12.82 3.31
CA TRP A 161 -13.08 -11.73 4.15
C TRP A 161 -12.04 -11.18 5.14
N ILE A 162 -11.18 -12.03 5.72
CA ILE A 162 -10.15 -11.59 6.66
C ILE A 162 -9.12 -10.65 6.02
N VAL A 163 -8.74 -10.86 4.75
CA VAL A 163 -7.85 -9.95 4.01
C VAL A 163 -8.57 -8.64 3.74
N ARG A 164 -9.82 -8.69 3.27
CA ARG A 164 -10.66 -7.49 3.07
C ARG A 164 -10.79 -6.67 4.35
N LYS A 165 -11.01 -7.32 5.49
CA LYS A 165 -11.20 -6.64 6.78
C LYS A 165 -9.90 -6.05 7.36
N ALA A 166 -8.75 -6.66 7.09
CA ALA A 166 -7.44 -6.14 7.48
C ALA A 166 -6.95 -4.99 6.58
N VAL A 167 -7.24 -5.05 5.28
CA VAL A 167 -6.96 -3.98 4.30
C VAL A 167 -7.88 -2.77 4.53
N GLY A 168 -9.14 -3.02 4.89
CA GLY A 168 -10.15 -1.99 5.16
C GLY A 168 -11.12 -1.79 3.99
N GLU A 169 -12.18 -1.04 4.24
CA GLU A 169 -13.30 -0.85 3.31
C GLU A 169 -13.01 0.17 2.19
N GLN A 170 -12.13 1.14 2.46
CA GLN A 170 -11.46 1.98 1.46
C GLN A 170 -9.98 2.10 1.83
N ALA A 171 -9.13 1.22 1.31
CA ALA A 171 -7.69 1.28 1.56
C ALA A 171 -7.04 2.36 0.69
N ILE A 172 -7.22 3.61 1.12
CA ILE A 172 -6.63 4.81 0.53
C ILE A 172 -5.54 5.31 1.48
N CYS A 173 -4.31 5.43 0.99
CA CYS A 173 -3.17 5.80 1.82
C CYS A 173 -2.24 6.79 1.08
N ILE A 174 -1.74 7.80 1.80
CA ILE A 174 -0.60 8.59 1.32
C ILE A 174 0.67 7.78 1.64
N ILE A 175 0.99 6.84 0.75
CA ILE A 175 2.02 5.81 0.99
C ILE A 175 3.38 6.42 1.27
N GLY A 176 3.71 7.58 0.69
CA GLY A 176 4.95 8.30 0.98
C GLY A 176 5.09 8.80 2.43
N ARG A 177 3.98 8.95 3.17
CA ARG A 177 4.00 9.24 4.62
C ARG A 177 3.96 7.98 5.49
N ALA A 178 3.48 6.86 4.94
CA ALA A 178 3.25 5.62 5.68
C ALA A 178 4.39 4.59 5.52
N LEU A 179 5.17 4.70 4.44
CA LEU A 179 6.23 3.79 4.03
C LEU A 179 7.47 4.57 3.59
N SER A 180 8.65 3.99 3.79
CA SER A 180 9.89 4.50 3.22
C SER A 180 9.85 4.32 1.71
N CYS A 181 9.78 5.44 0.99
CA CYS A 181 9.86 5.48 -0.47
C CYS A 181 11.22 6.04 -0.88
N LYS A 182 11.85 5.43 -1.89
CA LYS A 182 13.07 5.93 -2.54
C LYS A 182 12.71 6.27 -4.00
N TYR A 183 13.18 7.43 -4.46
CA TYR A 183 12.86 7.96 -5.78
C TYR A 183 14.11 7.95 -6.67
N CYS A 184 14.07 7.16 -7.74
CA CYS A 184 15.16 7.07 -8.72
C CYS A 184 14.74 7.79 -10.01
N VAL A 185 15.43 8.88 -10.32
CA VAL A 185 15.08 9.80 -11.41
C VAL A 185 16.20 9.85 -12.44
N ALA A 186 15.85 9.67 -13.71
CA ALA A 186 16.76 9.77 -14.85
C ALA A 186 16.09 10.47 -16.03
N GLN A 187 16.84 10.76 -17.09
CA GLN A 187 16.38 11.55 -18.24
C GLN A 187 15.07 11.03 -18.87
N ASN A 188 14.86 9.70 -18.93
CA ASN A 188 13.68 9.10 -19.53
C ASN A 188 12.87 8.18 -18.58
N PHE A 189 13.15 8.18 -17.27
CA PHE A 189 12.33 7.41 -16.33
C PHE A 189 12.29 7.98 -14.91
N PHE A 190 11.25 7.56 -14.19
CA PHE A 190 11.09 7.80 -12.75
C PHE A 190 10.58 6.52 -12.08
N GLU A 191 11.31 6.02 -11.08
CA GLU A 191 10.97 4.82 -10.32
C GLU A 191 10.74 5.16 -8.84
N VAL A 192 9.65 4.64 -8.28
CA VAL A 192 9.39 4.66 -6.83
C VAL A 192 9.57 3.25 -6.27
N ASP A 193 10.65 3.09 -5.51
CA ASP A 193 10.90 1.94 -4.65
C ASP A 193 10.13 2.11 -3.33
N VAL A 194 9.13 1.27 -3.07
CA VAL A 194 8.26 1.36 -1.88
C VAL A 194 8.53 0.17 -0.94
N ASP A 195 9.13 0.46 0.21
CA ASP A 195 9.48 -0.56 1.22
C ASP A 195 8.32 -0.83 2.19
N ILE A 196 7.47 -1.80 1.87
CA ILE A 196 6.35 -2.22 2.74
C ILE A 196 6.85 -2.73 4.11
N GLY A 197 8.09 -3.21 4.18
CA GLY A 197 8.72 -3.64 5.43
C GLY A 197 9.10 -2.50 6.39
N SER A 198 9.05 -1.24 5.97
CA SER A 198 9.37 -0.09 6.84
C SER A 198 8.28 0.21 7.88
N SER A 199 7.07 -0.34 7.72
CA SER A 199 5.94 -0.14 8.62
C SER A 199 5.42 -1.49 9.13
N MET A 200 5.41 -1.67 10.46
CA MET A 200 4.91 -2.91 11.08
C MET A 200 3.45 -3.20 10.71
N VAL A 201 2.62 -2.15 10.56
CA VAL A 201 1.19 -2.28 10.23
C VAL A 201 1.01 -2.71 8.77
N ALA A 202 1.68 -2.02 7.83
CA ALA A 202 1.59 -2.36 6.42
C ALA A 202 2.19 -3.74 6.14
N SER A 203 3.35 -4.05 6.74
CA SER A 203 3.98 -5.37 6.67
C SER A 203 3.07 -6.48 7.18
N ALA A 204 2.37 -6.28 8.30
CA ALA A 204 1.42 -7.27 8.82
C ALA A 204 0.22 -7.50 7.88
N ILE A 205 -0.37 -6.43 7.34
CA ILE A 205 -1.50 -6.50 6.40
C ILE A 205 -1.07 -7.19 5.09
N VAL A 206 0.09 -6.83 4.54
CA VAL A 206 0.58 -7.40 3.27
C VAL A 206 1.08 -8.83 3.44
N HIS A 207 1.68 -9.21 4.58
CA HIS A 207 2.01 -10.62 4.84
C HIS A 207 0.75 -11.48 5.01
N LEU A 208 -0.30 -10.96 5.65
CA LEU A 208 -1.61 -11.63 5.70
C LEU A 208 -2.20 -11.82 4.30
N ALA A 209 -2.15 -10.78 3.45
CA ALA A 209 -2.59 -10.87 2.06
C ALA A 209 -1.73 -11.86 1.24
N PHE A 210 -0.41 -11.84 1.42
CA PHE A 210 0.53 -12.74 0.76
C PHE A 210 0.23 -14.22 1.07
N GLY A 211 -0.20 -14.53 2.30
CA GLY A 211 -0.67 -15.87 2.68
C GLY A 211 -1.85 -16.41 1.86
N TYR A 212 -2.57 -15.55 1.13
CA TYR A 212 -3.69 -15.90 0.26
C TYR A 212 -3.47 -15.53 -1.20
N ILE A 213 -2.27 -15.09 -1.60
CA ILE A 213 -1.99 -14.42 -2.89
C ILE A 213 -2.47 -15.20 -4.13
N THR A 214 -2.39 -16.53 -4.10
CA THR A 214 -2.90 -17.46 -5.12
C THR A 214 -4.43 -17.52 -5.26
N THR A 215 -5.16 -16.75 -4.44
CA THR A 215 -6.63 -16.63 -4.43
C THR A 215 -7.14 -15.19 -4.38
N LEU A 216 -6.23 -14.21 -4.33
CA LEU A 216 -6.55 -12.78 -4.32
C LEU A 216 -6.60 -12.22 -5.74
N THR A 217 -7.53 -11.30 -5.98
CA THR A 217 -7.46 -10.34 -7.10
C THR A 217 -7.42 -8.96 -6.48
N VAL A 218 -6.41 -8.16 -6.82
CA VAL A 218 -6.17 -6.84 -6.24
C VAL A 218 -6.06 -5.82 -7.38
N ASP A 219 -6.83 -4.73 -7.26
CA ASP A 219 -6.66 -3.53 -8.08
C ASP A 219 -5.88 -2.49 -7.27
N LEU A 220 -4.81 -1.94 -7.84
CA LEU A 220 -4.01 -0.85 -7.27
C LEU A 220 -4.01 0.34 -8.22
N ALA A 221 -4.33 1.54 -7.72
CA ALA A 221 -4.17 2.79 -8.47
C ALA A 221 -3.22 3.75 -7.75
N PHE A 222 -2.26 4.29 -8.50
CA PHE A 222 -1.28 5.27 -8.03
C PHE A 222 -1.72 6.67 -8.43
N LEU A 223 -1.65 7.64 -7.52
CA LEU A 223 -2.07 9.02 -7.72
C LEU A 223 -1.11 9.99 -7.04
N ILE A 224 -1.17 11.25 -7.43
CA ILE A 224 -0.64 12.37 -6.65
C ILE A 224 -1.87 13.02 -6.00
N GLU A 225 -1.93 13.09 -4.67
CA GLU A 225 -3.07 13.70 -3.98
C GLU A 225 -3.20 15.18 -4.34
N SER A 226 -4.37 15.63 -4.80
CA SER A 226 -4.68 17.06 -4.97
C SER A 226 -4.96 17.72 -3.62
N GLN A 227 -4.32 18.86 -3.33
CA GLN A 227 -4.40 19.61 -2.07
C GLN A 227 -4.85 21.08 -2.26
N THR A 228 -4.88 21.61 -3.50
CA THR A 228 -5.49 22.92 -3.84
C THR A 228 -6.58 22.77 -4.93
N GLU A 229 -7.46 23.76 -5.05
CA GLU A 229 -8.56 23.74 -6.05
C GLU A 229 -8.06 23.70 -7.50
N SER A 230 -6.91 24.32 -7.78
CA SER A 230 -6.23 24.30 -9.09
C SER A 230 -5.67 22.92 -9.48
N GLU A 231 -5.70 21.94 -8.57
CA GLU A 231 -5.24 20.56 -8.79
C GLU A 231 -6.43 19.58 -8.88
N LEU A 232 -7.67 20.07 -8.93
CA LEU A 232 -8.89 19.25 -9.04
C LEU A 232 -9.49 19.27 -10.45
N PRO A 233 -10.20 18.20 -10.89
CA PRO A 233 -10.37 16.92 -10.18
C PRO A 233 -9.05 16.12 -10.07
N GLU A 234 -8.95 15.30 -9.03
CA GLU A 234 -7.78 14.44 -8.79
C GLU A 234 -7.77 13.28 -9.80
N GLN A 235 -6.65 13.08 -10.51
CA GLN A 235 -6.53 12.05 -11.55
C GLN A 235 -5.58 10.92 -11.14
N ILE A 236 -5.76 9.74 -11.74
CA ILE A 236 -4.89 8.58 -11.55
C ILE A 236 -3.67 8.68 -12.48
N LEU A 237 -2.47 8.45 -11.93
CA LEU A 237 -1.25 8.30 -12.75
C LEU A 237 -1.36 7.04 -13.60
N GLY A 238 -1.64 5.90 -12.96
CA GLY A 238 -1.89 4.62 -13.60
C GLY A 238 -2.39 3.59 -12.59
N ALA A 239 -3.03 2.53 -13.08
CA ALA A 239 -3.51 1.43 -12.25
C ALA A 239 -3.15 0.05 -12.82
N VAL A 240 -3.04 -0.93 -11.93
CA VAL A 240 -2.77 -2.33 -12.26
C VAL A 240 -3.69 -3.25 -11.47
N ARG A 241 -4.20 -4.28 -12.14
CA ARG A 241 -4.84 -5.45 -11.54
C ARG A 241 -3.80 -6.57 -11.55
N PHE A 242 -3.65 -7.29 -10.46
CA PHE A 242 -3.01 -8.61 -10.47
C PHE A 242 -3.88 -9.63 -9.74
N SER A 243 -3.79 -10.89 -10.14
CA SER A 243 -4.68 -11.93 -9.65
C SER A 243 -4.01 -13.27 -9.55
N GLU A 244 -4.21 -13.95 -8.42
CA GLU A 244 -3.81 -15.33 -8.16
C GLU A 244 -2.30 -15.58 -8.36
N LEU A 245 -1.47 -14.56 -8.12
CA LEU A 245 -0.04 -14.62 -8.38
C LEU A 245 0.62 -15.77 -7.63
N ASN A 246 1.27 -16.65 -8.36
CA ASN A 246 1.99 -17.79 -7.80
C ASN A 246 3.40 -17.37 -7.34
N PRO A 247 3.79 -17.48 -6.05
CA PRO A 247 5.14 -17.15 -5.59
C PRO A 247 6.26 -17.97 -6.27
N ALA A 248 5.94 -19.16 -6.78
CA ALA A 248 6.88 -19.95 -7.57
C ALA A 248 7.18 -19.32 -8.94
N SER A 249 6.22 -18.60 -9.54
CA SER A 249 6.37 -17.91 -10.84
C SER A 249 7.20 -16.63 -10.80
N ALA A 250 7.43 -16.07 -9.60
CA ALA A 250 8.25 -14.88 -9.44
C ALA A 250 9.66 -15.13 -9.99
N ARG A 251 10.08 -14.33 -10.99
CA ARG A 251 11.41 -14.49 -11.62
C ARG A 251 12.51 -14.10 -10.61
N PRO A 252 13.55 -14.93 -10.45
CA PRO A 252 14.73 -14.52 -9.71
C PRO A 252 15.39 -13.31 -10.37
N ILE A 253 15.77 -12.30 -9.57
CA ILE A 253 16.74 -11.29 -9.96
C ILE A 253 18.06 -11.62 -9.26
N GLU A 254 19.07 -11.98 -10.05
CA GLU A 254 20.45 -12.07 -9.60
C GLU A 254 21.03 -10.66 -9.42
N GLN A 255 21.77 -10.44 -8.34
CA GLN A 255 22.46 -9.18 -8.09
C GLN A 255 23.72 -9.10 -8.96
N SER A 256 23.97 -7.95 -9.58
CA SER A 256 25.30 -7.60 -10.10
C SER A 256 26.29 -7.52 -8.93
N SER A 257 27.17 -8.52 -8.80
CA SER A 257 28.10 -8.67 -7.68
C SER A 257 29.32 -7.74 -7.78
N GLU A 258 29.09 -6.43 -7.85
CA GLU A 258 30.15 -5.42 -7.90
C GLU A 258 30.37 -4.77 -6.53
N GLY A 259 31.57 -4.92 -5.98
CA GLY A 259 32.13 -3.89 -5.09
C GLY A 259 31.78 -3.87 -3.59
N SER A 260 31.49 -5.01 -2.93
CA SER A 260 31.38 -5.03 -1.44
C SER A 260 32.57 -5.68 -0.72
N ALA A 261 33.77 -5.14 -0.91
CA ALA A 261 34.94 -5.42 -0.07
C ALA A 261 34.89 -4.59 1.23
N GLY A 262 33.87 -4.80 2.09
CA GLY A 262 33.56 -3.78 3.12
C GLY A 262 32.70 -4.12 4.34
N SER A 263 32.25 -5.36 4.60
CA SER A 263 31.74 -5.70 5.94
C SER A 263 31.83 -7.19 6.29
N LEU A 264 32.60 -7.52 7.32
CA LEU A 264 32.56 -8.81 7.98
C LEU A 264 31.55 -8.80 9.14
N GLN A 265 30.85 -9.91 9.32
CA GLN A 265 30.08 -10.31 10.51
C GLN A 265 28.86 -9.45 10.92
N SER A 266 27.67 -9.99 10.66
CA SER A 266 26.49 -9.87 11.55
C SER A 266 25.71 -11.18 11.68
N SER A 267 26.42 -12.32 11.60
CA SER A 267 25.86 -13.69 11.64
C SER A 267 25.38 -14.13 13.03
N LEU A 268 24.40 -13.42 13.61
CA LEU A 268 23.86 -13.67 14.95
C LEU A 268 22.32 -13.74 15.05
N SER A 269 21.58 -13.32 14.01
CA SER A 269 20.11 -13.31 14.01
C SER A 269 19.45 -14.70 14.09
N THR A 270 20.17 -15.78 13.76
CA THR A 270 19.66 -17.16 13.76
C THR A 270 19.52 -17.81 15.15
N ARG A 271 19.88 -17.13 16.25
CA ARG A 271 19.80 -17.70 17.61
C ARG A 271 18.62 -17.21 18.47
N LEU A 272 17.94 -16.12 18.12
CA LEU A 272 16.86 -15.54 18.95
C LEU A 272 15.49 -16.22 18.77
N TRP A 273 15.20 -16.83 17.62
CA TRP A 273 13.87 -17.38 17.31
C TRP A 273 13.48 -18.68 18.04
N LYS A 274 14.33 -19.24 18.91
CA LYS A 274 14.01 -20.48 19.67
C LYS A 274 13.28 -20.28 20.99
N SER A 275 12.93 -19.05 21.39
CA SER A 275 12.41 -18.76 22.75
C SER A 275 10.92 -18.34 22.85
N ILE A 276 10.18 -18.23 21.75
CA ILE A 276 8.79 -17.70 21.75
C ILE A 276 7.74 -18.80 21.43
N GLY A 277 8.19 -20.05 21.25
CA GLY A 277 7.37 -21.16 20.72
C GLY A 277 6.58 -22.02 21.71
N GLN A 278 6.38 -21.60 22.97
CA GLN A 278 5.70 -22.42 24.00
C GLN A 278 4.72 -21.63 24.91
N GLY A 279 4.20 -20.49 24.45
CA GLY A 279 3.46 -19.54 25.32
C GLY A 279 1.92 -19.60 25.32
N PHE A 280 1.26 -20.27 24.36
CA PHE A 280 -0.17 -20.03 24.08
C PHE A 280 -1.02 -21.30 23.83
N SER A 281 -0.91 -22.29 24.73
CA SER A 281 -1.59 -23.59 24.57
C SER A 281 -2.45 -24.05 25.78
N GLN A 282 -2.90 -23.13 26.65
CA GLN A 282 -3.80 -23.46 27.79
C GLN A 282 -4.88 -22.39 28.09
N LEU A 283 -5.55 -21.86 27.06
CA LEU A 283 -6.80 -21.09 27.26
C LEU A 283 -7.83 -21.46 26.20
N LEU A 284 -8.67 -22.46 26.52
CA LEU A 284 -10.09 -22.64 26.11
C LEU A 284 -10.55 -24.08 26.42
N HIS A 285 -11.34 -24.24 27.50
CA HIS A 285 -12.58 -25.06 27.59
C HIS A 285 -12.98 -25.29 29.07
N PRO A 286 -14.28 -25.14 29.43
CA PRO A 286 -14.78 -25.43 30.79
C PRO A 286 -15.38 -26.84 30.92
N GLY A 287 -15.22 -27.50 32.07
CA GLY A 287 -15.82 -28.82 32.34
C GLY A 287 -15.66 -29.34 33.77
N ALA A 288 -16.79 -29.51 34.44
CA ALA A 288 -17.08 -30.04 35.79
C ALA A 288 -16.21 -31.15 36.44
N GLN A 289 -16.20 -31.12 37.80
CA GLN A 289 -16.11 -32.24 38.76
C GLN A 289 -14.75 -33.00 38.92
N ASP A 290 -14.38 -33.58 40.08
CA ASP A 290 -15.04 -33.60 41.41
C ASP A 290 -14.09 -33.74 42.63
N SER A 291 -14.63 -33.41 43.82
CA SER A 291 -14.31 -33.89 45.19
C SER A 291 -12.87 -34.08 45.73
N GLY A 292 -12.55 -33.30 46.79
CA GLY A 292 -11.85 -33.77 48.01
C GLY A 292 -10.33 -33.52 48.17
N SER A 293 -9.75 -33.43 49.39
CA SER A 293 -10.31 -33.15 50.73
C SER A 293 -9.21 -33.01 51.82
N VAL A 294 -9.25 -31.95 52.66
CA VAL A 294 -8.63 -31.86 54.02
C VAL A 294 -7.07 -31.87 54.04
N SER A 295 -6.30 -31.27 54.97
CA SER A 295 -6.48 -30.66 56.30
C SER A 295 -5.75 -29.29 56.41
N SER A 296 -6.38 -28.19 56.84
CA SER A 296 -6.49 -27.69 58.23
C SER A 296 -5.19 -27.35 59.00
N SER A 297 -5.00 -26.06 59.29
CA SER A 297 -4.48 -25.54 60.57
C SER A 297 -5.18 -24.20 60.87
N ALA A 298 -5.23 -23.77 62.14
CA ALA A 298 -6.14 -22.71 62.61
C ALA A 298 -5.43 -21.65 63.49
N HIS A 299 -6.22 -20.73 64.06
CA HIS A 299 -5.89 -19.66 65.01
C HIS A 299 -5.43 -18.31 64.41
N VAL A 300 -5.81 -17.13 64.92
CA VAL A 300 -6.88 -16.77 65.89
C VAL A 300 -7.28 -15.29 65.70
N ASN A 301 -8.55 -14.96 65.96
CA ASN A 301 -9.08 -13.59 66.23
C ASN A 301 -9.51 -13.56 67.73
N PRO A 302 -9.61 -12.41 68.44
CA PRO A 302 -10.19 -11.14 67.94
C PRO A 302 -9.58 -9.82 68.48
N GLY A 303 -10.18 -8.67 68.10
CA GLY A 303 -9.99 -7.35 68.73
C GLY A 303 -10.95 -6.31 68.13
N VAL A 304 -11.59 -5.48 68.96
CA VAL A 304 -12.63 -4.49 68.57
C VAL A 304 -12.40 -3.18 69.34
N GLN A 305 -13.01 -2.07 68.88
CA GLN A 305 -13.14 -0.71 69.45
C GLN A 305 -12.12 0.36 68.99
N GLU A 306 -12.43 1.67 68.98
CA GLU A 306 -13.69 2.46 68.80
C GLU A 306 -13.35 3.97 68.74
N ASN A 307 -14.24 4.83 68.18
CA ASN A 307 -14.15 6.32 68.09
C ASN A 307 -13.01 6.87 67.17
N GLY A 308 -13.04 8.07 66.58
CA GLY A 308 -14.04 9.17 66.47
C GLY A 308 -13.33 10.53 66.18
N SER A 309 -13.92 11.62 65.66
CA SER A 309 -15.22 11.86 64.97
C SER A 309 -15.35 13.37 64.59
N VAL A 310 -16.08 13.73 63.50
CA VAL A 310 -16.64 15.10 63.20
C VAL A 310 -15.57 16.17 62.75
N SER A 311 -15.80 17.19 61.89
CA SER A 311 -17.00 17.93 61.45
C SER A 311 -17.05 18.38 59.94
N SER A 312 -18.08 19.20 59.62
CA SER A 312 -18.53 19.85 58.37
C SER A 312 -17.53 20.85 57.71
N SER A 313 -17.79 21.61 56.61
CA SER A 313 -18.95 21.95 55.73
C SER A 313 -18.37 22.49 54.39
N ALA A 314 -18.96 22.49 53.18
CA ALA A 314 -20.32 22.61 52.64
C ALA A 314 -20.78 24.05 52.23
N HIS A 315 -20.46 24.46 50.99
CA HIS A 315 -21.11 25.47 50.10
C HIS A 315 -20.86 24.96 48.66
N VAL A 316 -21.79 24.81 47.68
CA VAL A 316 -23.06 25.46 47.28
C VAL A 316 -22.88 26.73 46.44
N ASN A 317 -23.35 26.67 45.18
CA ASN A 317 -23.89 27.81 44.42
C ASN A 317 -24.73 27.35 43.20
N GLY A 318 -26.03 27.65 43.24
CA GLY A 318 -26.93 27.97 42.11
C GLY A 318 -27.64 29.28 42.51
N ILE A 319 -28.40 30.03 41.69
CA ILE A 319 -29.35 29.75 40.60
C ILE A 319 -29.43 31.08 39.76
N VAL A 320 -29.48 31.09 38.42
CA VAL A 320 -30.63 31.37 37.50
C VAL A 320 -31.53 32.59 37.91
N ASP A 321 -32.18 33.43 37.07
CA ASP A 321 -33.04 33.18 35.88
C ASP A 321 -33.40 34.43 35.01
N HIS A 322 -33.85 34.18 33.75
CA HIS A 322 -34.82 34.91 32.86
C HIS A 322 -34.70 36.45 32.57
N GLU A 323 -35.36 37.13 31.60
CA GLU A 323 -36.40 36.98 30.52
C GLU A 323 -36.21 38.24 29.55
N ASP A 324 -36.72 38.47 28.33
CA ASP A 324 -37.33 37.76 27.16
C ASP A 324 -37.26 38.71 25.91
N SER A 325 -37.41 38.37 24.61
CA SER A 325 -38.69 38.21 23.85
C SER A 325 -38.50 38.50 22.32
N GLY A 326 -39.40 38.05 21.41
CA GLY A 326 -39.64 38.67 20.07
C GLY A 326 -39.81 37.78 18.81
N GLU A 327 -40.86 38.05 17.98
CA GLU A 327 -41.24 37.40 16.68
C GLU A 327 -41.76 38.47 15.66
N ASP A 328 -42.00 38.27 14.34
CA ASP A 328 -41.71 37.19 13.35
C ASP A 328 -40.80 37.80 12.23
N ILE A 329 -41.08 38.10 10.95
CA ILE A 329 -42.19 37.90 9.98
C ILE A 329 -41.59 37.49 8.61
N LYS A 330 -42.19 36.50 7.93
CA LYS A 330 -41.88 36.06 6.53
C LYS A 330 -41.70 37.19 5.50
N GLN A 331 -40.84 36.93 4.51
CA GLN A 331 -41.22 37.03 3.08
C GLN A 331 -40.42 36.06 2.21
#